data_AF-A0A060BKY9-F1
#
_entry.id   AF-A0A060BKY9-F1
#
_cell.length_a   1.000
_cell.length_b   1.000
_cell.length_c   1.000
_cell.angle_alpha   90.00
_cell.angle_beta   90.00
_cell.angle_gamma   90.00
#
_symmetry.space_group_name_H-M   'P 1'
#
loop_
_entity.id
_entity.type
_entity.pdbx_description
1 polymer ?
#
loop_
_entity_poly.entity_id
_entity_poly.type
_entity_poly.pdbx_seq_one_letter_code
_entity_poly.pdbx_strand_id
1 'polypeptide(L)'
;MSLGMEGVRWARPYRSDTQQGATPRKVTDVVQPGQQIWIRQVNDQWWLSQVPDVNSALVSLNPKNGAVLALVGGFDFNQSKI
;
A
#
# COMPACT_ATOMS: atom_id res chain seq x y z
N MET A 1 -7.90 -19.25 -5.53
CA MET A 1 -7.30 -17.99 -5.05
C MET A 1 -6.99 -18.15 -3.57
N SER A 2 -5.72 -18.08 -3.17
CA SER A 2 -5.29 -18.24 -1.76
C SER A 2 -4.22 -17.23 -1.41
N LEU A 3 -4.38 -16.56 -0.26
CA LEU A 3 -3.37 -15.66 0.29
C LEU A 3 -2.35 -16.47 1.11
N GLY A 4 -1.14 -16.63 0.58
CA GLY A 4 -0.06 -17.40 1.21
C GLY A 4 0.81 -16.56 2.15
N MET A 5 1.70 -17.23 2.89
CA MET A 5 2.58 -16.58 3.87
C MET A 5 3.50 -15.51 3.24
N GLU A 6 3.97 -15.73 2.01
CA GLU A 6 4.79 -14.77 1.28
C GLU A 6 4.07 -13.44 1.08
N GLY A 7 2.76 -13.48 0.82
CA GLY A 7 1.93 -12.30 0.60
C GLY A 7 1.58 -11.50 1.86
N VAL A 8 1.85 -12.02 3.06
CA VAL A 8 1.50 -11.37 4.35
C VAL A 8 2.70 -11.10 5.26
N ARG A 9 3.87 -11.69 4.98
CA ARG A 9 5.05 -11.60 5.84
C ARG A 9 5.53 -10.16 6.10
N TRP A 10 5.21 -9.25 5.18
CA TRP A 10 5.54 -7.83 5.29
C TRP A 10 4.70 -7.09 6.34
N ALA A 11 3.50 -7.58 6.65
CA ALA A 11 2.48 -6.89 7.43
C ALA A 11 2.73 -7.01 8.95
N ARG A 12 3.87 -6.47 9.40
CA ARG A 12 4.18 -6.34 10.82
C ARG A 12 3.21 -5.33 11.45
N PRO A 13 2.72 -5.59 12.68
CA PRO A 13 1.86 -4.63 13.37
C PRO A 13 2.56 -3.27 13.50
N TYR A 14 1.87 -2.21 13.09
CA TYR A 14 2.31 -0.85 13.34
C TYR A 14 2.26 -0.56 14.85
N ARG A 15 3.31 0.07 15.40
CA ARG A 15 3.33 0.56 16.78
C ARG A 15 3.58 2.06 16.84
N SER A 16 4.55 2.55 16.07
CA SER A 16 4.83 3.98 15.86
C SER A 16 5.63 4.18 14.57
N ASP A 17 5.82 5.43 14.15
CA ASP A 17 6.63 5.80 12.97
C ASP A 17 8.08 5.30 13.05
N THR A 18 8.57 5.01 14.26
CA THR A 18 9.93 4.53 14.52
C THR A 18 9.99 3.08 14.97
N GLN A 19 8.85 2.41 15.19
CA GLN A 19 8.81 1.04 15.71
C GLN A 19 7.75 0.17 15.02
N GLN A 20 8.21 -1.01 14.60
CA GLN A 20 7.36 -2.10 14.11
C GLN A 20 7.28 -3.24 15.12
N GLY A 21 6.16 -3.97 15.10
CA GLY A 21 5.97 -5.20 15.86
C GLY A 21 6.75 -6.40 15.31
N ALA A 22 6.52 -7.56 15.90
CA ALA A 22 7.16 -8.81 15.48
C ALA A 22 6.75 -9.22 14.06
N THR A 23 7.63 -9.97 13.38
CA THR A 23 7.30 -10.56 12.07
C THR A 23 6.17 -11.59 12.23
N PRO A 24 5.08 -11.48 11.43
CA PRO A 24 4.04 -12.50 11.40
C PRO A 24 4.62 -13.88 11.09
N ARG A 25 4.08 -14.93 11.73
CA ARG A 25 4.51 -16.32 11.50
C ARG A 25 3.42 -17.16 10.87
N LYS A 26 2.16 -16.70 10.93
CA LYS A 26 0.99 -17.31 10.32
C LYS A 26 0.14 -16.23 9.66
N VAL A 27 -0.64 -16.60 8.65
CA VAL A 27 -1.58 -15.68 7.97
C VAL A 27 -2.60 -15.11 8.96
N THR A 28 -3.04 -15.92 9.93
CA THR A 28 -3.97 -15.51 10.99
C THR A 28 -3.41 -14.49 11.98
N ASP A 29 -2.09 -14.28 11.99
CA ASP A 29 -1.48 -13.22 12.81
C ASP A 29 -1.77 -11.82 12.23
N VAL A 30 -2.19 -11.77 10.95
CA VAL A 30 -2.38 -10.53 10.18
C VAL A 30 -3.83 -10.31 9.80
N VAL A 31 -4.56 -11.38 9.45
CA VAL A 31 -5.96 -11.29 8.99
C VAL A 31 -6.84 -12.32 9.71
N GLN A 32 -8.10 -11.97 9.91
CA GLN A 32 -9.12 -12.79 10.58
C GLN A 32 -10.36 -12.96 9.68
N PRO A 33 -11.10 -14.08 9.80
CA PRO A 33 -12.36 -14.25 9.09
C PRO A 33 -13.33 -13.09 9.35
N GLY A 34 -14.00 -12.62 8.29
CA GLY A 34 -14.94 -11.50 8.36
C GLY A 34 -14.33 -10.11 8.16
N GLN A 35 -13.01 -9.98 8.05
CA GLN A 35 -12.37 -8.71 7.73
C GLN A 35 -12.44 -8.40 6.23
N GLN A 36 -12.77 -7.16 5.89
CA GLN A 36 -12.56 -6.64 4.54
C GLN A 36 -11.09 -6.22 4.39
N ILE A 37 -10.43 -6.78 3.38
CA ILE A 37 -9.00 -6.56 3.13
C ILE A 37 -8.76 -6.16 1.67
N TRP A 38 -7.65 -5.48 1.43
CA TRP A 38 -7.17 -5.19 0.09
C TRP A 38 -6.10 -6.20 -0.31
N ILE A 39 -6.20 -6.72 -1.54
CA ILE A 39 -5.19 -7.61 -2.11
C ILE A 39 -4.79 -7.09 -3.49
N ARG A 40 -3.54 -7.37 -3.86
CA ARG A 40 -3.05 -7.13 -5.22
C ARG A 40 -2.37 -8.38 -5.74
N GLN A 41 -2.43 -8.57 -7.05
CA GLN A 41 -1.73 -9.65 -7.71
C GLN A 41 -0.29 -9.20 -8.02
N VAL A 42 0.69 -9.97 -7.57
CA VAL A 42 2.10 -9.79 -7.91
C VAL A 42 2.54 -11.08 -8.58
N ASN A 43 2.80 -11.02 -9.89
CA ASN A 43 2.95 -12.20 -10.75
C ASN A 43 1.71 -13.11 -10.63
N ASP A 44 1.89 -14.38 -10.24
CA ASP A 44 0.81 -15.36 -10.04
C ASP A 44 0.42 -15.53 -8.55
N GLN A 45 0.88 -14.63 -7.68
CA GLN A 45 0.66 -14.69 -6.24
C GLN A 45 -0.16 -13.50 -5.73
N TRP A 46 -1.01 -13.76 -4.74
CA TRP A 46 -1.80 -12.72 -4.06
C TRP A 46 -1.04 -12.17 -2.86
N TRP A 47 -0.98 -10.84 -2.78
CA TRP A 47 -0.31 -10.12 -1.70
C TRP A 47 -1.30 -9.24 -0.97
N LEU A 48 -1.24 -9.26 0.37
CA LEU A 48 -1.97 -8.32 1.20
C LEU A 48 -1.48 -6.91 0.88
N SER A 49 -2.42 -5.97 0.79
CA SER A 49 -2.17 -4.56 0.52
C SER A 49 -2.83 -3.71 1.61
N GLN A 50 -2.26 -2.54 1.84
CA GLN A 50 -2.83 -1.53 2.71
C GLN A 50 -2.92 -0.23 1.92
N VAL A 51 -4.09 0.43 2.01
CA VAL A 51 -4.22 1.80 1.53
C VAL A 51 -3.38 2.67 2.49
N PRO A 52 -2.38 3.41 1.99
CA PRO A 52 -1.56 4.25 2.85
C PRO A 52 -2.40 5.34 3.51
N ASP A 53 -2.19 5.57 4.81
CA ASP A 53 -2.78 6.72 5.52
C ASP A 53 -2.09 8.04 5.11
N VAL A 54 -0.87 7.96 4.60
CA VAL A 54 -0.07 9.10 4.16
C VAL A 54 -0.28 9.40 2.68
N ASN A 55 -0.31 10.68 2.32
CA ASN A 55 -0.42 11.15 0.94
C ASN A 55 0.94 11.61 0.38
N SER A 56 1.08 11.57 -0.95
CA SER A 56 2.27 12.06 -1.66
C SER A 56 1.86 12.78 -2.94
N ALA A 57 2.67 13.75 -3.39
CA ALA A 57 2.47 14.47 -4.64
C ALA A 57 3.79 14.53 -5.44
N LEU A 58 3.68 14.41 -6.76
CA LEU A 58 4.81 14.49 -7.69
C LEU A 58 4.45 15.40 -8.86
N VAL A 59 5.34 16.34 -9.18
CA VAL A 59 5.25 17.17 -10.38
C VAL A 59 6.55 17.10 -11.16
N SER A 60 6.45 16.89 -12.47
CA SER A 60 7.56 16.93 -13.41
C SER A 60 7.36 18.10 -14.38
N LEU A 61 8.40 18.89 -14.58
CA LEU A 61 8.38 20.09 -15.41
C LEU A 61 9.47 20.01 -16.47
N ASN A 62 9.18 20.57 -17.65
CA ASN A 62 10.20 20.84 -18.65
C ASN A 62 11.03 22.07 -18.22
N PRO A 63 12.33 21.93 -17.96
CA PRO A 63 13.14 23.03 -17.45
C PRO A 63 13.37 24.16 -18.46
N LYS A 64 13.10 23.93 -19.76
CA LYS A 64 13.31 24.91 -20.83
C LYS A 64 12.15 25.90 -20.97
N ASN A 65 10.94 25.50 -20.59
CA ASN A 65 9.73 26.32 -20.81
C ASN A 65 8.67 26.22 -19.70
N GLY A 66 8.94 25.48 -18.62
CA GLY A 66 8.03 25.34 -17.49
C GLY A 66 6.80 24.46 -17.73
N ALA A 67 6.69 23.78 -18.88
CA ALA A 67 5.54 22.92 -19.17
C ALA A 67 5.47 21.73 -18.20
N VAL A 68 4.27 21.42 -17.67
CA VAL A 68 4.03 20.24 -16.84
C VAL A 68 4.08 19.00 -17.73
N LEU A 69 5.00 18.08 -17.43
CA LEU A 69 5.17 16.82 -18.14
C LEU A 69 4.40 15.68 -17.46
N ALA A 70 4.28 15.72 -16.13
CA ALA A 70 3.48 14.79 -15.35
C ALA A 70 3.08 15.44 -14.03
N LEU A 71 1.87 15.16 -13.54
CA LEU A 71 1.37 15.63 -12.25
C LEU A 71 0.58 14.51 -11.56
N VAL A 72 0.93 14.22 -10.32
CA VAL A 72 0.22 13.31 -9.41
C VAL A 72 -0.01 14.07 -8.11
N GLY A 73 -1.28 14.30 -7.73
CA GLY A 73 -1.64 15.13 -6.58
C GLY A 73 -1.90 14.39 -5.27
N GLY A 74 -1.88 13.05 -5.28
CA GLY A 74 -2.25 12.20 -4.14
C GLY A 74 -2.08 10.71 -4.46
N PHE A 75 -2.24 9.84 -3.47
CA PHE A 75 -2.12 8.38 -3.64
C PHE A 75 -3.14 7.81 -4.63
N ASP A 76 -4.39 8.28 -4.56
CA ASP A 76 -5.46 7.93 -5.49
C ASP A 76 -6.38 9.14 -5.73
N PHE A 77 -6.63 9.45 -7.01
CA PHE A 77 -7.54 10.54 -7.40
C PHE A 77 -8.99 10.27 -6.98
N ASN A 78 -9.43 9.00 -7.00
CA ASN A 78 -10.80 8.64 -6.62
C ASN A 78 -11.03 8.72 -5.11
N GLN A 79 -9.98 8.56 -4.29
CA GLN A 79 -10.06 8.76 -2.84
C GLN A 79 -10.10 10.23 -2.44
N SER A 80 -9.62 11.12 -3.32
CA SER A 80 -9.49 12.56 -3.04
C SER A 80 -10.67 13.39 -3.54
N LYS A 81 -11.69 12.76 -4.13
CA LYS A 81 -12.95 13.44 -4.48
C LYS A 81 -13.90 13.43 -3.29
N ILE A 82 -14.23 14.63 -2.84
CA ILE A 82 -15.26 14.93 -1.84
C ILE A 82 -16.64 14.85 -2.49
#